data_AF-A0A401MSH2-F1
#
_entry.id   AF-A0A401MSH2-F1
#
_cell.length_a   1.000
_cell.length_b   1.000
_cell.length_c   1.000
_cell.angle_alpha   90.00
_cell.angle_beta   90.00
_cell.angle_gamma   90.00
#
_symmetry.space_group_name_H-M   'P 1'
#
loop_
_entity.id
_entity.type
_entity.pdbx_description
1 polymer ?
#
loop_
_entity_poly.entity_id
_entity_poly.type
_entity_poly.pdbx_seq_one_letter_code
_entity_poly.pdbx_strand_id
1 'polypeptide(L)'
;MWMTAQQGTVEPLGQTGDDRCTRSARVLDAMVDLVQRIGYPKVSVQDVAEHAGIGKGTVYKHWNSKEDIIDDVLVREFDRVHDQFMAHLPRDRRLASLHGTSCVLYRLVMANPVLRAYNTRDARVLGTHVAARANPDALGISLASVLVRPPYLELLRENGLIVEAVCSQEGQLSIEAVVSGFVARAGAAEDTEQVKISSRLMATVLRRAFGPVDPPESANQDRMTAALLAARPLRSGTPRRLAQAPATDER
;
A
#
# COMPACT_ATOMS: atom_id res chain seq x y z
N MET A 1 61.75 -20.57 24.42
CA MET A 1 60.56 -20.33 25.26
C MET A 1 59.44 -19.89 24.34
N TRP A 2 58.36 -20.63 24.40
CA TRP A 2 57.27 -20.73 23.43
C TRP A 2 56.28 -19.61 23.69
N MET A 3 55.68 -19.02 22.64
CA MET A 3 54.35 -18.42 22.75
C MET A 3 53.70 -18.25 21.36
N THR A 4 52.81 -19.19 21.10
CA THR A 4 51.83 -19.29 20.02
C THR A 4 50.94 -18.04 19.92
N ALA A 5 50.86 -17.44 18.73
CA ALA A 5 49.82 -16.49 18.38
C ALA A 5 48.52 -17.24 18.09
N GLN A 6 47.52 -17.09 18.96
CA GLN A 6 46.15 -17.54 18.71
C GLN A 6 45.52 -16.66 17.61
N GLN A 7 45.14 -17.31 16.51
CA GLN A 7 44.23 -16.74 15.52
C GLN A 7 42.86 -16.57 16.18
N GLY A 8 42.45 -15.32 16.39
CA GLY A 8 41.07 -14.99 16.73
C GLY A 8 40.19 -15.27 15.52
N THR A 9 39.36 -16.30 15.62
CA THR A 9 38.29 -16.59 14.68
C THR A 9 37.33 -15.41 14.68
N VAL A 10 37.27 -14.67 13.57
CA VAL A 10 36.30 -13.59 13.39
C VAL A 10 34.94 -14.24 13.15
N GLU A 11 34.09 -14.24 14.17
CA GLU A 11 32.70 -14.71 14.10
C GLU A 11 31.88 -13.72 13.25
N PRO A 12 31.21 -14.15 12.15
CA PRO A 12 30.50 -13.21 11.28
C PRO A 12 29.14 -12.84 11.89
N LEU A 13 29.08 -11.72 12.61
CA LEU A 13 27.87 -11.12 13.21
C LEU A 13 26.89 -10.48 12.19
N GLY A 14 26.85 -10.96 10.94
CA GLY A 14 26.05 -10.38 9.85
C GLY A 14 24.90 -11.22 9.29
N GLN A 15 24.84 -12.53 9.58
CA GLN A 15 23.99 -13.47 8.82
C GLN A 15 22.53 -13.53 9.30
N THR A 16 22.24 -13.24 10.58
CA THR A 16 20.90 -13.48 11.18
C THR A 16 19.84 -12.45 10.81
N GLY A 17 20.24 -11.24 10.38
CA GLY A 17 19.33 -10.17 9.96
C GLY A 17 18.82 -10.37 8.53
N ASP A 18 19.75 -10.65 7.62
CA ASP A 18 19.48 -10.86 6.20
C ASP A 18 18.61 -12.10 5.99
N ASP A 19 19.01 -13.23 6.59
CA ASP A 19 18.26 -14.49 6.56
C ASP A 19 16.79 -14.37 7.00
N ARG A 20 16.51 -13.55 8.02
CA ARG A 20 15.13 -13.34 8.52
C ARG A 20 14.31 -12.51 7.55
N CYS A 21 14.93 -11.49 6.94
CA CYS A 21 14.29 -10.67 5.92
C CYS A 21 13.96 -11.52 4.68
N THR A 22 14.92 -12.33 4.21
CA THR A 22 14.74 -13.23 3.06
C THR A 22 13.66 -14.29 3.32
N ARG A 23 13.61 -14.88 4.52
CA ARG A 23 12.54 -15.83 4.89
C ARG A 23 11.18 -15.18 4.93
N SER A 24 11.09 -13.95 5.47
CA SER A 24 9.82 -13.22 5.52
C SER A 24 9.33 -12.86 4.13
N ALA A 25 10.23 -12.41 3.25
CA ALA A 25 9.91 -12.15 1.84
C ALA A 25 9.36 -13.41 1.15
N ARG A 26 10.01 -14.57 1.33
CA ARG A 26 9.54 -15.85 0.77
C ARG A 26 8.14 -16.24 1.24
N VAL A 27 7.81 -16.02 2.52
CA VAL A 27 6.46 -16.28 3.04
C VAL A 27 5.41 -15.39 2.38
N LEU A 28 5.71 -14.10 2.23
CA LEU A 28 4.80 -13.15 1.61
C LEU A 28 4.63 -13.45 0.10
N ASP A 29 5.71 -13.82 -0.60
CA ASP A 29 5.65 -14.25 -2.01
C ASP A 29 4.83 -15.54 -2.17
N ALA A 30 5.05 -16.53 -1.30
CA ALA A 30 4.27 -17.76 -1.29
C ALA A 30 2.77 -17.51 -1.07
N MET A 31 2.43 -16.58 -0.18
CA MET A 31 1.04 -16.19 0.06
C MET A 31 0.43 -15.55 -1.19
N VAL A 32 1.12 -14.63 -1.84
CA VAL A 32 0.67 -13.98 -3.09
C VAL A 32 0.40 -15.01 -4.19
N ASP A 33 1.30 -15.97 -4.37
CA ASP A 33 1.17 -17.02 -5.38
C ASP A 33 -0.01 -17.96 -5.10
N LEU A 34 -0.17 -18.40 -3.85
CA LEU A 34 -1.26 -19.26 -3.44
C LEU A 34 -2.62 -18.57 -3.55
N VAL A 35 -2.71 -17.31 -3.12
CA VAL A 35 -3.93 -16.50 -3.24
C VAL A 35 -4.35 -16.36 -4.71
N GLN A 36 -3.42 -16.12 -5.63
CA GLN A 36 -3.74 -16.02 -7.06
C GLN A 36 -4.16 -17.36 -7.68
N ARG A 37 -3.56 -18.48 -7.25
CA ARG A 37 -3.83 -19.81 -7.83
C ARG A 37 -5.13 -20.43 -7.34
N ILE A 38 -5.39 -20.37 -6.04
CA ILE A 38 -6.47 -21.13 -5.40
C ILE A 38 -7.45 -20.26 -4.59
N GLY A 39 -7.19 -18.96 -4.45
CA GLY A 39 -7.97 -18.02 -3.65
C GLY A 39 -7.67 -18.10 -2.15
N TYR A 40 -7.66 -16.95 -1.47
CA TYR A 40 -7.36 -16.83 -0.03
C TYR A 40 -8.16 -17.78 0.89
N PRO A 41 -9.48 -18.05 0.67
CA PRO A 41 -10.22 -18.93 1.55
C PRO A 41 -9.62 -20.34 1.66
N LYS A 42 -9.00 -20.83 0.59
CA LYS A 42 -8.41 -22.19 0.52
C LYS A 42 -6.98 -22.26 1.01
N VAL A 43 -6.30 -21.13 1.20
CA VAL A 43 -4.92 -21.09 1.67
C VAL A 43 -4.85 -21.38 3.17
N SER A 44 -3.93 -22.25 3.58
CA SER A 44 -3.56 -22.47 4.97
C SER A 44 -2.12 -22.02 5.26
N VAL A 45 -1.81 -21.78 6.55
CA VAL A 45 -0.43 -21.47 6.99
C VAL A 45 0.53 -22.62 6.66
N GLN A 46 0.03 -23.86 6.59
CA GLN A 46 0.84 -25.01 6.19
C GLN A 46 1.24 -24.92 4.71
N ASP A 47 0.28 -24.62 3.82
CA ASP A 47 0.56 -24.48 2.39
C ASP A 47 1.58 -23.37 2.14
N VAL A 48 1.43 -22.24 2.84
CA VAL A 48 2.38 -21.11 2.75
C VAL A 48 3.77 -21.52 3.22
N ALA A 49 3.88 -22.26 4.32
CA ALA A 49 5.16 -22.71 4.85
C ALA A 49 5.88 -23.66 3.86
N GLU A 50 5.13 -24.65 3.34
CA GLU A 50 5.63 -25.60 2.35
C GLU A 50 6.06 -24.90 1.06
N HIS A 51 5.22 -24.01 0.54
CA HIS A 51 5.51 -23.25 -0.67
C HIS A 51 6.71 -22.29 -0.51
N ALA A 52 6.87 -21.68 0.67
CA ALA A 52 8.01 -20.84 0.99
C ALA A 52 9.29 -21.65 1.28
N GLY A 53 9.21 -22.98 1.39
CA GLY A 53 10.34 -23.85 1.73
C GLY A 53 10.86 -23.59 3.15
N ILE A 54 9.96 -23.36 4.12
CA ILE A 54 10.30 -23.19 5.53
C ILE A 54 9.38 -24.01 6.44
N GLY A 55 9.82 -24.34 7.65
CA GLY A 55 8.98 -25.05 8.61
C GLY A 55 7.84 -24.18 9.15
N LYS A 56 6.64 -24.76 9.34
CA LYS A 56 5.45 -24.09 9.90
C LYS A 56 5.72 -23.35 11.21
N GLY A 57 6.50 -23.95 12.11
CA GLY A 57 6.90 -23.30 13.37
C GLY A 57 7.73 -22.03 13.17
N THR A 58 8.44 -21.90 12.04
CA THR A 58 9.17 -20.68 11.68
C THR A 58 8.20 -19.59 11.24
N VAL A 59 7.13 -19.92 10.50
CA VAL A 59 6.07 -18.98 10.15
C VAL A 59 5.43 -18.41 11.42
N TYR A 60 5.08 -19.27 12.38
CA TYR A 60 4.44 -18.85 13.63
C TYR A 60 5.30 -18.00 14.57
N LYS A 61 6.64 -17.97 14.39
CA LYS A 61 7.49 -16.99 15.11
C LYS A 61 7.21 -15.56 14.68
N HIS A 62 6.68 -15.40 13.48
CA HIS A 62 6.40 -14.12 12.87
C HIS A 62 4.88 -13.87 12.91
N TRP A 63 4.06 -14.72 12.27
CA TRP A 63 2.62 -14.51 12.07
C TRP A 63 1.81 -15.38 13.02
N ASN A 64 0.78 -14.83 13.69
CA ASN A 64 -0.12 -15.64 14.54
C ASN A 64 -1.21 -16.33 13.72
N SER A 65 -1.53 -15.81 12.54
CA SER A 65 -2.62 -16.26 11.70
C SER A 65 -2.29 -16.11 10.21
N LYS A 66 -3.11 -16.68 9.31
CA LYS A 66 -2.98 -16.42 7.87
C LYS A 66 -3.48 -15.01 7.49
N GLU A 67 -4.36 -14.45 8.31
CA GLU A 67 -4.85 -13.07 8.23
C GLU A 67 -3.69 -12.10 8.43
N ASP A 68 -2.82 -12.34 9.41
CA ASP A 68 -1.62 -11.53 9.62
C ASP A 68 -0.69 -11.59 8.40
N ILE A 69 -0.60 -12.75 7.72
CA ILE A 69 0.24 -12.90 6.52
C ILE A 69 -0.31 -12.05 5.38
N ILE A 70 -1.62 -12.09 5.14
CA ILE A 70 -2.22 -11.31 4.05
C ILE A 70 -2.21 -9.81 4.34
N ASP A 71 -2.33 -9.37 5.59
CA ASP A 71 -2.20 -7.96 5.96
C ASP A 71 -0.78 -7.45 5.67
N ASP A 72 0.26 -8.23 6.02
CA ASP A 72 1.65 -7.91 5.68
C ASP A 72 1.91 -7.93 4.16
N VAL A 73 1.27 -8.85 3.42
CA VAL A 73 1.33 -8.86 1.95
C VAL A 73 0.73 -7.57 1.39
N LEU A 74 -0.47 -7.19 1.82
CA LEU A 74 -1.18 -6.00 1.34
C LEU A 74 -0.36 -4.73 1.57
N VAL A 75 0.23 -4.61 2.76
CA VAL A 75 1.10 -3.51 3.16
C VAL A 75 2.38 -3.49 2.32
N ARG A 76 3.02 -4.64 2.11
CA ARG A 76 4.20 -4.73 1.23
C ARG A 76 3.88 -4.34 -0.21
N GLU A 77 2.74 -4.79 -0.74
CA GLU A 77 2.33 -4.43 -2.10
C GLU A 77 1.99 -2.94 -2.21
N PHE A 78 1.37 -2.35 -1.18
CA PHE A 78 1.15 -0.91 -1.11
C PHE A 78 2.47 -0.14 -1.13
N ASP A 79 3.44 -0.54 -0.30
CA ASP A 79 4.77 0.08 -0.26
C ASP A 79 5.46 -0.01 -1.63
N ARG A 80 5.34 -1.14 -2.34
CA ARG A 80 5.85 -1.28 -3.72
C ARG A 80 5.18 -0.30 -4.69
N VAL A 81 3.86 -0.12 -4.62
CA VAL A 81 3.13 0.86 -5.45
C VAL A 81 3.52 2.29 -5.10
N HIS A 82 3.67 2.60 -3.81
CA HIS A 82 4.15 3.89 -3.33
C HIS A 82 5.55 4.19 -3.88
N ASP A 83 6.49 3.27 -3.75
CA ASP A 83 7.86 3.43 -4.25
C ASP A 83 7.90 3.61 -5.77
N GLN A 84 7.07 2.87 -6.50
CA GLN A 84 6.90 3.07 -7.95
C GLN A 84 6.38 4.48 -8.24
N PHE A 85 5.35 4.96 -7.55
CA PHE A 85 4.84 6.32 -7.74
C PHE A 85 5.92 7.37 -7.46
N MET A 86 6.63 7.24 -6.34
CA MET A 86 7.72 8.15 -5.95
C MET A 86 8.87 8.17 -6.96
N ALA A 87 9.15 7.04 -7.64
CA ALA A 87 10.14 6.99 -8.72
C ALA A 87 9.69 7.71 -10.00
N HIS A 88 8.39 7.85 -10.25
CA HIS A 88 7.85 8.58 -11.40
C HIS A 88 7.71 10.09 -11.14
N LEU A 89 7.46 10.48 -9.90
CA LEU A 89 7.17 11.86 -9.51
C LEU A 89 8.21 12.90 -9.98
N PRO A 90 9.54 12.67 -9.88
CA PRO A 90 10.54 13.61 -10.38
C PRO A 90 10.56 13.79 -11.90
N ARG A 91 10.01 12.82 -12.65
CA ARG A 91 10.02 12.82 -14.12
C ARG A 91 8.85 13.59 -14.72
N ASP A 92 7.76 13.74 -13.98
CA ASP A 92 6.58 14.50 -14.42
C ASP A 92 5.91 15.20 -13.24
N ARG A 93 6.16 16.52 -13.12
CA ARG A 93 5.57 17.38 -12.09
C ARG A 93 4.04 17.43 -12.11
N ARG A 94 3.40 17.09 -13.24
CA ARG A 94 1.92 17.06 -13.33
C ARG A 94 1.32 15.98 -12.43
N LEU A 95 2.12 14.98 -12.08
CA LEU A 95 1.76 13.95 -11.11
C LEU A 95 1.61 14.51 -9.71
N ALA A 96 2.21 15.66 -9.38
CA ALA A 96 2.07 16.33 -8.09
C ALA A 96 0.74 17.08 -7.95
N SER A 97 -0.36 16.54 -8.48
CA SER A 97 -1.71 17.09 -8.37
C SER A 97 -2.69 15.98 -8.00
N LEU A 98 -3.84 16.30 -7.40
CA LEU A 98 -4.82 15.27 -7.02
C LEU A 98 -5.22 14.37 -8.20
N HIS A 99 -5.47 14.97 -9.37
CA HIS A 99 -5.85 14.23 -10.58
C HIS A 99 -4.67 13.47 -11.22
N GLY A 100 -3.45 14.02 -11.16
CA GLY A 100 -2.24 13.34 -11.63
C GLY A 100 -1.90 12.12 -10.78
N THR A 101 -1.83 12.30 -9.45
CA THR A 101 -1.61 11.25 -8.46
C THR A 101 -2.65 10.14 -8.60
N SER A 102 -3.94 10.49 -8.58
CA SER A 102 -5.02 9.51 -8.68
C SER A 102 -5.01 8.73 -10.00
N CYS A 103 -4.66 9.35 -11.13
CA CYS A 103 -4.54 8.68 -12.42
C CYS A 103 -3.49 7.57 -12.39
N VAL A 104 -2.29 7.87 -11.86
CA VAL A 104 -1.18 6.91 -11.79
C VAL A 104 -1.46 5.85 -10.72
N LEU A 105 -1.86 6.24 -9.52
CA LEU A 105 -2.14 5.29 -8.44
C LEU A 105 -3.27 4.32 -8.82
N TYR A 106 -4.32 4.78 -9.49
CA TYR A 106 -5.37 3.88 -9.98
C TYR A 106 -4.79 2.79 -10.89
N ARG A 107 -3.92 3.15 -11.84
CA ARG A 107 -3.31 2.18 -12.76
C ARG A 107 -2.40 1.19 -12.03
N LEU A 108 -1.56 1.68 -11.12
CA LEU A 108 -0.65 0.84 -10.35
C LEU A 108 -1.41 -0.13 -9.43
N VAL A 109 -2.43 0.37 -8.71
CA VAL A 109 -3.28 -0.44 -7.84
C VAL A 109 -4.06 -1.48 -8.65
N MET A 110 -4.69 -1.09 -9.76
CA MET A 110 -5.50 -2.01 -10.57
C MET A 110 -4.68 -3.05 -11.33
N ALA A 111 -3.38 -2.80 -11.55
CA ALA A 111 -2.44 -3.75 -12.13
C ALA A 111 -1.88 -4.74 -11.08
N ASN A 112 -1.94 -4.43 -9.79
CA ASN A 112 -1.52 -5.33 -8.72
C ASN A 112 -2.71 -6.23 -8.29
N PRO A 113 -2.64 -7.57 -8.47
CA PRO A 113 -3.78 -8.45 -8.21
C PRO A 113 -4.34 -8.38 -6.78
N VAL A 114 -3.44 -8.26 -5.79
CA VAL A 114 -3.81 -8.29 -4.37
C VAL A 114 -4.38 -6.94 -3.93
N LEU A 115 -3.76 -5.82 -4.32
CA LEU A 115 -4.31 -4.50 -4.05
C LEU A 115 -5.60 -4.22 -4.83
N ARG A 116 -5.70 -4.72 -6.07
CA ARG A 116 -6.95 -4.66 -6.83
C ARG A 116 -8.06 -5.36 -6.05
N ALA A 117 -7.86 -6.61 -5.65
CA ALA A 117 -8.84 -7.36 -4.88
C ALA A 117 -9.22 -6.66 -3.57
N TYR A 118 -8.25 -6.02 -2.89
CA TYR A 118 -8.50 -5.22 -1.69
C TYR A 118 -9.44 -4.05 -1.98
N ASN A 119 -9.14 -3.27 -3.02
CA ASN A 119 -9.89 -2.08 -3.39
C ASN A 119 -11.28 -2.41 -3.95
N THR A 120 -11.41 -3.47 -4.74
CA THR A 120 -12.69 -3.91 -5.32
C THR A 120 -13.50 -4.80 -4.36
N ARG A 121 -12.98 -5.09 -3.17
CA ARG A 121 -13.56 -6.02 -2.19
C ARG A 121 -13.86 -7.40 -2.79
N ASP A 122 -12.92 -7.91 -3.58
CA ASP A 122 -13.06 -9.20 -4.24
C ASP A 122 -12.88 -10.35 -3.23
N ALA A 123 -14.02 -10.82 -2.71
CA ALA A 123 -14.07 -11.95 -1.78
C ALA A 123 -13.62 -13.28 -2.42
N ARG A 124 -13.52 -13.39 -3.75
CA ARG A 124 -12.99 -14.60 -4.40
C ARG A 124 -11.47 -14.68 -4.23
N VAL A 125 -10.81 -13.53 -4.27
CA VAL A 125 -9.35 -13.44 -4.13
C VAL A 125 -8.97 -13.35 -2.65
N LEU A 126 -9.58 -12.47 -1.86
CA LEU A 126 -9.18 -12.22 -0.46
C LEU A 126 -10.09 -12.87 0.59
N GLY A 127 -11.15 -13.57 0.18
CA GLY A 127 -12.14 -14.10 1.12
C GLY A 127 -13.03 -13.02 1.73
N THR A 128 -14.13 -13.46 2.35
CA THR A 128 -15.14 -12.56 2.92
C THR A 128 -14.63 -11.81 4.15
N HIS A 129 -13.79 -12.42 4.99
CA HIS A 129 -13.30 -11.79 6.22
C HIS A 129 -12.36 -10.61 5.96
N VAL A 130 -11.51 -10.70 4.95
CA VAL A 130 -10.59 -9.61 4.56
C VAL A 130 -11.36 -8.54 3.77
N ALA A 131 -12.23 -8.95 2.84
CA ALA A 131 -13.05 -8.02 2.05
C ALA A 131 -14.05 -7.23 2.91
N ALA A 132 -14.62 -7.83 3.96
CA ALA A 132 -15.55 -7.18 4.89
C ALA A 132 -14.85 -6.23 5.88
N ARG A 133 -13.58 -6.49 6.23
CA ARG A 133 -12.75 -5.59 7.05
C ARG A 133 -12.34 -4.29 6.34
N ALA A 134 -12.62 -4.15 5.04
CA ALA A 134 -12.34 -2.93 4.28
C ALA A 134 -13.40 -1.82 4.49
N ASN A 135 -14.20 -1.87 5.56
CA ASN A 135 -15.05 -0.76 5.98
C ASN A 135 -15.19 -0.67 7.53
N PRO A 136 -14.62 0.35 8.19
CA PRO A 136 -13.66 1.31 7.61
C PRO A 136 -12.38 0.61 7.13
N ASP A 137 -11.65 1.22 6.20
CA ASP A 137 -10.35 0.73 5.71
C ASP A 137 -9.36 0.59 6.87
N ALA A 138 -9.27 -0.63 7.43
CA ALA A 138 -8.50 -0.90 8.65
C ALA A 138 -6.98 -0.72 8.46
N LEU A 139 -6.48 -0.86 7.23
CA LEU A 139 -5.05 -0.70 6.92
C LEU A 139 -4.74 0.72 6.43
N GLY A 140 -5.77 1.49 6.05
CA GLY A 140 -5.65 2.82 5.46
C GLY A 140 -5.00 2.84 4.07
N ILE A 141 -4.88 1.69 3.39
CA ILE A 141 -4.12 1.53 2.13
C ILE A 141 -5.00 1.50 0.88
N SER A 142 -6.32 1.60 1.03
CA SER A 142 -7.21 1.72 -0.13
C SER A 142 -6.90 3.01 -0.89
N LEU A 143 -7.10 2.98 -2.21
CA LEU A 143 -6.87 4.13 -3.07
C LEU A 143 -7.66 5.35 -2.60
N ALA A 144 -8.91 5.13 -2.18
CA ALA A 144 -9.76 6.19 -1.68
C ALA A 144 -9.21 6.78 -0.38
N SER A 145 -8.89 5.95 0.62
CA SER A 145 -8.34 6.40 1.91
C SER A 145 -7.00 7.12 1.75
N VAL A 146 -6.14 6.67 0.84
CA VAL A 146 -4.84 7.30 0.56
C VAL A 146 -5.01 8.71 -0.02
N LEU A 147 -5.96 8.90 -0.92
CA LEU A 147 -6.19 10.19 -1.60
C LEU A 147 -6.89 11.22 -0.72
N VAL A 148 -7.52 10.82 0.37
CA VAL A 148 -8.22 11.72 1.30
C VAL A 148 -7.51 11.89 2.64
N ARG A 149 -6.28 11.38 2.79
CA ARG A 149 -5.51 11.56 4.04
C ARG A 149 -5.31 13.06 4.31
N PRO A 150 -5.62 13.55 5.53
CA PRO A 150 -5.51 14.98 5.84
C PRO A 150 -4.13 15.59 5.52
N PRO A 151 -2.98 14.96 5.87
CA PRO A 151 -1.67 15.54 5.54
C PRO A 151 -1.43 15.71 4.03
N TYR A 152 -2.00 14.83 3.20
CA TYR A 152 -1.87 14.93 1.75
C TYR A 152 -2.75 16.05 1.17
N LEU A 153 -3.99 16.16 1.65
CA LEU A 153 -4.89 17.23 1.23
C LEU A 153 -4.40 18.61 1.69
N GLU A 154 -3.85 18.71 2.89
CA GLU A 154 -3.23 19.93 3.41
C GLU A 154 -2.07 20.38 2.53
N LEU A 155 -1.16 19.47 2.15
CA LEU A 155 -0.06 19.78 1.23
C LEU A 155 -0.56 20.26 -0.14
N LEU A 156 -1.59 19.62 -0.70
CA LEU A 156 -2.19 20.05 -1.96
C LEU A 156 -2.79 21.46 -1.84
N ARG A 157 -3.49 21.75 -0.73
CA ARG A 157 -4.10 23.06 -0.47
C ARG A 157 -3.04 24.14 -0.32
N GLU A 158 -2.01 23.90 0.49
CA GLU A 158 -0.90 24.84 0.73
C GLU A 158 -0.14 25.19 -0.55
N ASN A 159 -0.09 24.27 -1.51
CA ASN A 159 0.50 24.49 -2.82
C ASN A 159 -0.49 25.01 -3.86
N GLY A 160 -1.76 25.30 -3.51
CA GLY A 160 -2.75 25.86 -4.42
C GLY A 160 -3.21 24.89 -5.51
N LEU A 161 -3.25 23.59 -5.21
CA LEU A 161 -3.53 22.52 -6.17
C LEU A 161 -4.92 21.88 -5.99
N ILE A 162 -5.64 22.27 -4.94
CA ILE A 162 -7.06 21.96 -4.71
C ILE A 162 -7.78 23.18 -4.14
N VAL A 163 -9.12 23.20 -4.25
CA VAL A 163 -9.95 24.21 -3.57
C VAL A 163 -10.10 23.90 -2.08
N GLU A 164 -10.21 24.93 -1.24
CA GLU A 164 -10.25 24.81 0.22
C GLU A 164 -11.40 23.95 0.75
N ALA A 165 -12.56 24.02 0.10
CA ALA A 165 -13.75 23.25 0.47
C ALA A 165 -13.52 21.71 0.47
N VAL A 166 -12.48 21.23 -0.22
CA VAL A 166 -12.12 19.80 -0.27
C VAL A 166 -11.54 19.30 1.06
N CYS A 167 -10.94 20.18 1.87
CA CYS A 167 -10.31 19.79 3.14
C CYS A 167 -11.32 19.50 4.26
N SER A 168 -12.60 19.84 4.08
CA SER A 168 -13.66 19.48 5.03
C SER A 168 -14.01 17.99 4.97
N GLN A 169 -14.76 17.48 5.94
CA GLN A 169 -15.21 16.09 5.95
C GLN A 169 -16.13 15.79 4.75
N GLU A 170 -16.97 16.73 4.34
CA GLU A 170 -17.84 16.64 3.17
C GLU A 170 -17.05 16.63 1.85
N GLY A 171 -15.97 17.43 1.78
CA GLY A 171 -15.04 17.43 0.66
C GLY A 171 -14.31 16.10 0.51
N GLN A 172 -13.82 15.55 1.62
CA GLN A 172 -13.19 14.22 1.67
C GLN A 172 -14.16 13.12 1.23
N LEU A 173 -15.39 13.13 1.75
CA LEU A 173 -16.44 12.18 1.34
C LEU A 173 -16.71 12.24 -0.16
N SER A 174 -16.67 13.44 -0.75
CA SER A 174 -16.89 13.63 -2.19
C SER A 174 -15.77 13.00 -3.03
N ILE A 175 -14.51 13.15 -2.62
CA ILE A 175 -13.39 12.44 -3.28
C ILE A 175 -13.53 10.93 -3.11
N GLU A 176 -13.82 10.47 -1.90
CA GLU A 176 -13.98 9.05 -1.60
C GLU A 176 -15.09 8.42 -2.44
N ALA A 177 -16.24 9.09 -2.57
CA ALA A 177 -17.37 8.63 -3.38
C ALA A 177 -17.00 8.53 -4.87
N VAL A 178 -16.30 9.53 -5.42
CA VAL A 178 -15.83 9.51 -6.82
C VAL A 178 -14.86 8.33 -7.02
N VAL A 179 -13.82 8.24 -6.20
CA VAL A 179 -12.79 7.19 -6.33
C VAL A 179 -13.40 5.81 -6.17
N SER A 180 -14.21 5.60 -5.13
CA SER A 180 -14.88 4.32 -4.86
C SER A 180 -15.82 3.92 -5.99
N GLY A 181 -16.52 4.87 -6.61
CA GLY A 181 -17.38 4.61 -7.77
C GLY A 181 -16.60 4.09 -8.99
N PHE A 182 -15.41 4.63 -9.26
CA PHE A 182 -14.55 4.13 -10.34
C PHE A 182 -13.86 2.80 -9.99
N VAL A 183 -13.52 2.59 -8.72
CA VAL A 183 -12.96 1.32 -8.23
C VAL A 183 -13.99 0.19 -8.35
N ALA A 184 -15.24 0.43 -7.94
CA ALA A 184 -16.33 -0.54 -8.04
C ALA A 184 -16.64 -0.97 -9.49
N ARG A 185 -16.15 -0.20 -10.48
CA ARG A 185 -16.36 -0.42 -11.92
C ARG A 185 -15.06 -0.72 -12.68
N ALA A 186 -13.99 -1.11 -11.98
CA ALA A 186 -12.66 -1.33 -12.57
C ALA A 186 -12.59 -2.47 -13.60
N GLY A 187 -13.70 -3.17 -13.89
CA GLY A 187 -13.76 -4.25 -14.88
C GLY A 187 -13.08 -5.55 -14.42
N ALA A 188 -12.64 -6.38 -15.36
CA ALA A 188 -11.75 -7.51 -15.10
C ALA A 188 -10.28 -7.03 -15.06
N ALA A 189 -9.39 -7.83 -14.46
CA ALA A 189 -7.97 -7.45 -14.36
C ALA A 189 -7.27 -7.43 -15.72
N GLU A 190 -7.71 -8.26 -16.67
CA GLU A 190 -7.15 -8.34 -18.02
C GLU A 190 -7.53 -7.16 -18.92
N ASP A 191 -8.58 -6.39 -18.55
CA ASP A 191 -9.09 -5.28 -19.34
C ASP A 191 -8.27 -4.00 -19.14
N THR A 192 -7.06 -4.02 -19.69
CA THR A 192 -6.08 -2.93 -19.58
C THR A 192 -6.60 -1.62 -20.20
N GLU A 193 -7.43 -1.70 -21.25
CA GLU A 193 -8.03 -0.51 -21.86
C GLU A 193 -9.10 0.12 -20.98
N GLN A 194 -9.97 -0.68 -20.35
CA GLN A 194 -10.93 -0.16 -19.38
C GLN A 194 -10.22 0.51 -18.19
N VAL A 195 -9.13 -0.06 -17.69
CA VAL A 195 -8.31 0.56 -16.62
C VAL A 195 -7.76 1.93 -17.06
N LYS A 196 -7.27 2.04 -18.31
CA LYS A 196 -6.79 3.32 -18.87
C LYS A 196 -7.92 4.34 -19.07
N ILE A 197 -9.13 3.89 -19.44
CA ILE A 197 -10.31 4.75 -19.58
C ILE A 197 -10.76 5.24 -18.20
N SER A 198 -10.98 4.34 -17.25
CA SER A 198 -11.41 4.67 -15.88
C SER A 198 -10.46 5.63 -15.19
N SER A 199 -9.14 5.39 -15.27
CA SER A 199 -8.13 6.31 -14.70
C SER A 199 -8.21 7.73 -15.28
N ARG A 200 -8.35 7.86 -16.62
CA ARG A 200 -8.47 9.16 -17.29
C ARG A 200 -9.78 9.88 -16.94
N LEU A 201 -10.89 9.15 -16.90
CA LEU A 201 -12.19 9.71 -16.55
C LEU A 201 -12.22 10.17 -15.08
N MET A 202 -11.73 9.34 -14.16
CA MET A 202 -11.61 9.69 -12.75
C MET A 202 -10.75 10.94 -12.55
N ALA A 203 -9.56 10.98 -13.16
CA ALA A 203 -8.70 12.16 -13.12
C ALA A 203 -9.38 13.42 -13.68
N THR A 204 -10.18 13.27 -14.75
CA THR A 204 -10.95 14.39 -15.32
C THR A 204 -12.01 14.90 -14.36
N VAL A 205 -12.74 14.01 -13.68
CA VAL A 205 -13.74 14.38 -12.66
C VAL A 205 -13.05 15.08 -11.49
N LEU A 206 -11.99 14.49 -10.94
CA LEU A 206 -11.25 15.07 -9.82
C LEU A 206 -10.66 16.44 -10.15
N ARG A 207 -10.10 16.62 -11.36
CA ARG A 207 -9.58 17.91 -11.82
C ARG A 207 -10.67 18.97 -11.89
N ARG A 208 -11.83 18.63 -12.48
CA ARG A 208 -12.93 19.60 -12.69
C ARG A 208 -13.68 19.93 -11.41
N ALA A 209 -13.82 18.97 -10.50
CA ALA A 209 -14.58 19.16 -9.27
C ALA A 209 -13.74 19.80 -8.15
N PHE A 210 -12.44 19.48 -8.08
CA PHE A 210 -11.62 19.76 -6.90
C PHE A 210 -10.35 20.56 -7.20
N GLY A 211 -9.99 20.74 -8.47
CA GLY A 211 -8.86 21.58 -8.87
C GLY A 211 -9.18 23.08 -8.79
N PRO A 212 -8.15 23.94 -8.76
CA PRO A 212 -8.34 25.38 -8.85
C PRO A 212 -9.01 25.77 -10.18
N VAL A 213 -9.73 26.91 -10.16
CA VAL A 213 -10.43 27.46 -11.35
C VAL A 213 -9.42 27.76 -12.46
N ASP A 214 -8.33 28.43 -12.09
CA ASP A 214 -7.22 28.70 -12.99
C ASP A 214 -6.21 27.54 -12.97
N PRO A 215 -5.58 27.20 -14.11
CA PRO A 215 -4.54 26.19 -14.15
C PRO A 215 -3.40 26.53 -13.17
N PRO A 216 -2.95 25.58 -12.34
CA PRO A 216 -1.89 25.85 -11.38
C PRO A 216 -0.58 26.15 -12.10
N GLU A 217 0.17 27.11 -11.55
CA GLU A 217 1.49 27.44 -12.06
C GLU A 217 2.47 26.28 -11.89
N SER A 218 3.47 26.22 -12.76
CA SER A 218 4.54 25.21 -12.68
C SER A 218 5.27 25.23 -11.33
N ALA A 219 5.43 26.41 -10.72
CA ALA A 219 6.02 26.59 -9.41
C ALA A 219 5.22 25.92 -8.28
N ASN A 220 3.90 25.86 -8.38
CA ASN A 220 3.04 25.18 -7.41
C ASN A 220 3.28 23.67 -7.43
N GLN A 221 3.39 23.10 -8.63
CA GLN A 221 3.67 21.68 -8.83
C GLN A 221 5.09 21.33 -8.37
N ASP A 222 6.07 22.18 -8.65
CA ASP A 222 7.47 21.97 -8.24
C ASP A 222 7.62 21.96 -6.71
N ARG A 223 6.95 22.89 -6.00
CA ARG A 223 6.92 22.89 -4.53
C ARG A 223 6.24 21.65 -3.97
N MET A 224 5.13 21.21 -4.56
CA MET A 224 4.45 19.97 -4.15
C MET A 224 5.32 18.74 -4.40
N THR A 225 5.99 18.64 -5.54
CA THR A 225 6.96 17.57 -5.83
C THR A 225 8.06 17.53 -4.78
N ALA A 226 8.66 18.69 -4.45
CA ALA A 226 9.69 18.78 -3.42
C ALA A 226 9.16 18.37 -2.03
N ALA A 227 7.94 18.80 -1.67
CA ALA A 227 7.32 18.44 -0.40
C ALA A 227 7.05 16.93 -0.28
N LEU A 228 6.53 16.29 -1.33
CA LEU A 228 6.31 14.84 -1.38
C LEU A 228 7.62 14.04 -1.30
N LEU A 229 8.69 14.52 -1.93
CA LEU A 229 10.01 13.88 -1.87
C LEU A 229 10.70 14.07 -0.52
N ALA A 230 10.46 15.21 0.15
CA ALA A 230 11.00 15.52 1.47
C ALA A 230 10.20 14.85 2.60
N ALA A 231 8.92 14.56 2.37
CA ALA A 231 8.12 13.76 3.29
C ALA A 231 8.82 12.41 3.47
N ARG A 232 9.15 12.06 4.73
CA ARG A 232 9.56 10.69 5.05
C ARG A 232 8.49 9.77 4.47
N PRO A 233 8.88 8.68 3.78
CA PRO A 233 7.91 7.84 3.10
C PRO A 233 6.80 7.51 4.08
N LEU A 234 5.55 7.70 3.64
CA LEU A 234 4.38 7.13 4.28
C LEU A 234 4.47 5.61 4.07
N ARG A 235 5.55 4.98 4.57
CA ARG A 235 5.65 3.53 4.62
C ARG A 235 4.42 3.11 5.40
N SER A 236 3.53 2.39 4.74
CA SER A 236 2.57 1.59 5.49
C SER A 236 3.45 0.56 6.20
N GLY A 237 3.78 0.88 7.44
CA GLY A 237 5.07 0.43 7.98
C GLY A 237 4.98 -0.03 9.40
N THR A 238 3.81 -0.47 9.88
CA THR A 238 3.77 -1.49 10.92
C THR A 238 2.43 -2.22 10.94
N PRO A 239 2.36 -3.42 10.36
CA PRO A 239 1.63 -4.50 11.00
C PRO A 239 2.68 -5.41 11.63
N ARG A 240 2.85 -5.21 12.93
CA ARG A 240 3.04 -6.23 13.98
C ARG A 240 3.51 -5.55 15.25
N ARG A 241 2.65 -5.61 16.28
CA ARG A 241 2.97 -5.26 17.69
C ARG A 241 3.09 -3.78 18.05
N LEU A 242 2.21 -2.90 17.55
CA LEU A 242 1.98 -1.60 18.22
C LEU A 242 0.54 -1.40 18.74
N ALA A 243 -0.36 -2.38 18.56
CA ALA A 243 -1.70 -2.37 19.16
C ALA A 243 -1.94 -3.46 20.22
N GLN A 244 -0.93 -4.28 20.53
CA GLN A 244 -1.01 -5.29 21.59
C GLN A 244 0.10 -5.07 22.62
N ALA A 245 -0.02 -4.01 23.40
CA ALA A 245 0.29 -4.14 24.82
C ALA A 245 -0.92 -4.83 25.46
N PRO A 246 -0.76 -5.86 26.31
CA PRO A 246 -1.86 -6.28 27.15
C PRO A 246 -2.24 -5.09 28.04
N ALA A 247 -3.53 -4.78 28.11
CA ALA A 247 -4.06 -4.11 29.28
C ALA A 247 -3.72 -5.04 30.45
N THR A 248 -2.66 -4.72 31.19
CA THR A 248 -2.41 -5.33 32.48
C THR A 248 -3.61 -5.00 33.36
N ASP A 249 -4.37 -6.05 33.58
CA ASP A 249 -5.37 -6.27 34.62
C ASP A 249 -4.91 -5.58 35.94
N GLU A 250 -5.53 -4.45 36.28
CA GLU A 250 -5.48 -3.92 37.65
C GLU A 250 -6.55 -4.67 38.46
N ARG A 251 -6.06 -5.53 39.36
CA ARG A 251 -6.78 -5.95 40.56
C ARG A 251 -6.54 -4.96 41.68
#